data_AF-A7KH98-F1
#
_entry.id   AF-A7KH98-F1
#
_cell.length_a   1.000
_cell.length_b   1.000
_cell.length_c   1.000
_cell.angle_alpha   90.00
_cell.angle_beta   90.00
_cell.angle_gamma   90.00
#
_symmetry.space_group_name_H-M   'P 1'
#
loop_
_entity.id
_entity.type
_entity.pdbx_description
1 polymer ?
#
loop_
_entity_poly.entity_id
_entity_poly.type
_entity_poly.pdbx_seq_one_letter_code
_entity_poly.pdbx_strand_id
1 'polypeptide(L)' 'MAHKFVYAIILFIFLFLVAKNVKGYVVCRTVDDCPPDTRDLRYRCLNGKCKSYRLSYG' A
#
# COMPACT_ATOMS: atom_id res chain seq x y z
N MET A 1 -4.40 21.96 -30.42
CA MET A 1 -5.35 21.12 -29.66
C MET A 1 -4.67 19.90 -29.03
N ALA A 2 -3.75 19.22 -29.71
CA ALA A 2 -3.04 18.04 -29.19
C ALA A 2 -2.21 18.29 -27.91
N HIS A 3 -1.57 19.45 -27.76
CA HIS A 3 -0.74 19.75 -26.58
C HIS A 3 -1.51 19.69 -25.26
N LYS A 4 -2.76 20.19 -25.24
CA LYS A 4 -3.63 20.14 -24.04
C LYS A 4 -3.94 18.70 -23.62
N PHE A 5 -4.12 17.81 -24.60
CA PHE A 5 -4.40 16.40 -24.37
C PHE A 5 -3.17 15.66 -23.81
N VAL A 6 -1.99 15.92 -24.38
CA VAL A 6 -0.73 15.36 -23.88
C VAL A 6 -0.46 15.78 -22.43
N TYR A 7 -0.67 17.07 -22.10
CA TYR A 7 -0.52 17.55 -20.73
C TYR A 7 -1.49 16.87 -19.75
N ALA A 8 -2.75 16.67 -20.15
CA ALA A 8 -3.73 15.96 -19.32
C ALA A 8 -3.32 14.51 -19.04
N ILE A 9 -2.80 13.80 -20.06
CA ILE A 9 -2.31 12.42 -19.91
C ILE A 9 -1.09 12.37 -18.97
N ILE A 10 -0.12 13.26 -19.15
CA ILE A 10 1.07 13.32 -18.30
C ILE A 10 0.67 13.60 -16.85
N LEU A 11 -0.23 14.56 -16.62
CA LEU A 11 -0.73 14.89 -15.29
C LEU A 11 -1.44 13.71 -14.63
N PHE A 12 -2.31 13.01 -15.37
CA PHE A 12 -3.00 11.83 -14.88
C PHE A 12 -2.01 10.72 -14.50
N ILE A 13 -1.06 10.39 -15.38
CA ILE A 13 -0.04 9.38 -15.11
C ILE A 13 0.78 9.76 -13.86
N PHE A 14 1.19 11.03 -13.73
CA PHE A 14 1.94 11.52 -12.58
C PHE A 14 1.17 11.33 -11.27
N LEU A 15 -0.10 11.71 -11.22
CA LEU A 15 -0.94 11.55 -10.03
C LEU A 15 -1.11 10.08 -9.63
N PHE A 16 -1.30 9.18 -10.60
CA PHE A 16 -1.40 7.75 -10.34
C PHE A 16 -0.08 7.14 -9.84
N LEU A 17 1.05 7.59 -10.39
CA LEU A 17 2.38 7.19 -9.92
C LEU A 17 2.63 7.67 -8.48
N VAL A 18 2.23 8.89 -8.12
CA VAL A 18 2.31 9.40 -6.75
C VAL A 18 1.47 8.53 -5.82
N ALA A 19 0.21 8.25 -6.16
CA ALA A 19 -0.66 7.39 -5.34
C ALA A 19 -0.09 5.97 -5.14
N LYS A 20 0.58 5.40 -6.14
CA LYS A 20 1.22 4.08 -6.02
C LYS A 20 2.52 4.07 -5.22
N ASN A 21 3.28 5.17 -5.24
CA ASN A 21 4.48 5.33 -4.42
C ASN A 21 4.14 5.57 -2.94
N VAL A 22 2.96 6.11 -2.67
CA VAL A 22 2.33 6.02 -1.35
C VAL A 22 1.77 4.60 -1.21
N LYS A 23 2.64 3.60 -1.06
CA LYS A 23 2.23 2.35 -0.39
C LYS A 23 1.80 2.77 1.02
N GLY A 24 0.49 3.02 1.17
CA GLY A 24 -0.13 3.36 2.42
C GLY A 24 0.04 2.19 3.37
N TYR A 25 1.13 2.22 4.14
CA TYR A 25 1.24 1.32 5.26
C TYR A 25 0.08 1.65 6.18
N VAL A 26 -0.73 0.64 6.51
CA VAL A 26 -1.74 0.79 7.57
C VAL A 26 -0.97 1.14 8.84
N VAL A 27 -1.22 2.34 9.35
CA VAL A 27 -0.64 2.81 10.60
C VAL A 27 -1.30 2.03 11.74
N CYS A 28 -0.50 1.57 12.70
CA CYS A 28 -0.99 0.78 13.82
C CYS A 28 -0.28 1.19 15.12
N ARG A 29 -0.95 0.99 16.25
CA ARG A 29 -0.38 1.09 17.59
C ARG A 29 -0.27 -0.28 18.24
N THR A 30 -1.25 -1.15 18.02
CA THR A 30 -1.24 -2.56 18.43
C THR A 30 -1.50 -3.47 17.22
N VAL A 31 -1.37 -4.78 17.42
CA VAL A 31 -1.65 -5.77 16.37
C VAL A 31 -3.14 -5.80 15.99
N ASP A 32 -4.03 -5.40 16.90
CA ASP A 32 -5.48 -5.36 16.67
C ASP A 32 -5.91 -4.26 15.70
N ASP A 33 -5.06 -3.24 15.50
CA ASP A 33 -5.25 -2.21 14.47
C ASP A 33 -4.95 -2.75 13.05
N CYS A 34 -4.31 -3.92 12.95
CA CYS A 34 -3.97 -4.56 11.68
C CYS A 34 -5.08 -5.51 11.20
N PRO A 35 -5.12 -5.82 9.89
CA PRO A 35 -6.02 -6.85 9.37
C PRO A 35 -5.85 -8.18 10.10
N PRO A 36 -6.93 -8.96 10.25
CA PRO A 36 -6.85 -10.26 10.92
C PRO A 36 -5.91 -11.21 10.20
N ASP A 37 -5.25 -12.07 10.98
CA ASP A 37 -4.40 -13.13 10.45
C ASP A 37 -5.24 -14.07 9.56
N THR A 38 -4.68 -14.46 8.43
CA THR A 38 -5.25 -15.45 7.51
C THR A 38 -4.41 -16.73 7.56
N ARG A 39 -4.87 -17.78 6.86
CA ARG A 39 -4.16 -19.07 6.81
C ARG A 39 -2.70 -18.94 6.33
N ASP A 40 -2.45 -18.03 5.39
CA ASP A 40 -1.14 -17.88 4.74
C ASP A 40 -0.40 -16.60 5.13
N LEU A 41 -1.10 -15.63 5.73
CA LEU A 41 -0.53 -14.31 6.09
C LEU A 41 -0.81 -13.96 7.53
N ARG A 42 0.25 -13.66 8.28
CA ARG A 42 0.14 -13.02 9.60
C ARG A 42 0.49 -11.54 9.51
N TYR A 43 -0.27 -10.70 10.19
CA TYR A 43 -0.01 -9.28 10.32
C TYR A 43 0.56 -8.96 11.70
N ARG A 44 1.60 -8.12 11.75
CA ARG A 44 2.18 -7.62 12.99
C ARG A 44 2.37 -6.11 12.89
N CYS A 45 2.16 -5.41 14.00
CA CYS A 45 2.45 -3.99 14.09
C CYS A 45 3.93 -3.78 14.41
N LEU A 46 4.69 -3.24 13.45
CA LEU A 46 6.13 -2.99 13.59
C LEU A 46 6.45 -1.57 13.15
N ASN A 47 7.11 -0.81 14.02
CA ASN A 47 7.45 0.60 13.82
C ASN A 47 6.22 1.43 13.40
N GLY A 48 5.08 1.17 14.06
CA GLY A 48 3.81 1.84 13.80
C GLY A 48 3.15 1.48 12.47
N LYS A 49 3.55 0.37 11.83
CA LYS A 49 3.06 -0.07 10.52
C LYS A 49 2.71 -1.55 10.53
N CYS A 50 1.60 -1.91 9.91
CA CYS A 50 1.25 -3.32 9.71
C CYS A 50 2.19 -3.95 8.68
N LYS A 51 2.89 -5.01 9.08
CA LYS A 51 3.74 -5.85 8.24
C LYS A 51 3.13 -7.24 8.12
N SER A 52 3.00 -7.72 6.89
CA SER A 52 2.52 -9.08 6.60
C SER A 52 3.68 -10.05 6.42
N TYR A 53 3.56 -11.25 6.99
CA TYR A 53 4.50 -12.34 6.88
C TYR A 53 3.81 -13.55 6.28
N ARG A 54 4.40 -14.13 5.23
CA ARG A 54 3.88 -15.37 4.66
C ARG A 54 4.29 -16.54 5.54
N LEU A 55 3.31 -17.31 5.99
CA LEU A 55 3.58 -18.58 6.67
C LEU A 55 3.92 -19.61 5.60
N SER A 56 5.19 -20.00 5.51
CA SER A 56 5.56 -21.21 4.77
C SER A 56 5.38 -22.40 5.71
N TYR A 57 4.31 -23.16 5.52
CA TYR A 57 4.24 -24.52 6.07
C TYR A 57 5.22 -25.37 5.26
N GLY A 58 6.34 -25.74 5.87
CA GLY A 58 7.31 -26.68 5.29
C GLY A 58 6.77 -28.10 5.30
#